data_AF-A0A6G0U3W8-F1
#
_entry.id   AF-A0A6G0U3W8-F1
#
_cell.length_a   1.000
_cell.length_b   1.000
_cell.length_c   1.000
_cell.angle_alpha   90.00
_cell.angle_beta   90.00
_cell.angle_gamma   90.00
#
_symmetry.space_group_name_H-M   'P 1'
#
loop_
_entity.id
_entity.type
_entity.pdbx_description
1 polymer ?
#
loop_
_entity_poly.entity_id
_entity_poly.type
_entity_poly.pdbx_seq_one_letter_code
_entity_poly.pdbx_strand_id
1 'polypeptide(L)'
;MNQCQISDLLDESDTDSNSSLSSFDDTDDDPNWENDDIDNQGENYRSEDENEVTSEWIDNFEQPNMNSNIVFNPNNDDVGINPEIIETMVSLSPFDFFSLFFDDEVINLLVVETNKYAQDKLNKQENSRSARIKKWTNIDKEELKCFFGICDIPKYMSRNRFELILSVLHVSDNSKAPPNNRLYKIQPLVDILVNKYNNALIPEKKLYKIYAGKEAAPGQLVSYKVVMELMQPYLDSGRCLYADNWYTSIDLAEKLLDRQTHLVGTLRSNRKRNPKEVIAKKLVRGGKNHQMDSYHSCLRKSLKWYRKIMFDIICNTSMINALSLYTGVTGNRMKRVEFREAVIQGLLRNKTTTHVLTQKINEHLLEKTSTTGRCKRCYEIISKEKGTNVARNKTKRVKTMCTTCGNHFCAECFFVNHKVRFN
;
A
#
# COMPACT_ATOMS: atom_id res chain seq x y z
N MET A 1 -24.77 -8.35 -2.41
CA MET A 1 -24.60 -8.02 -0.98
C MET A 1 -24.31 -6.54 -0.92
N ASN A 2 -25.09 -5.80 -0.15
CA ASN A 2 -24.92 -4.35 -0.03
C ASN A 2 -23.81 -4.04 0.99
N GLN A 3 -23.22 -2.86 0.87
CA GLN A 3 -22.02 -2.42 1.59
C GLN A 3 -22.16 -2.50 3.13
N CYS A 4 -23.37 -2.35 3.69
CA CYS A 4 -23.64 -2.60 5.11
C CYS A 4 -23.46 -4.07 5.52
N GLN A 5 -23.85 -5.03 4.68
CA GLN A 5 -23.77 -6.46 5.02
C GLN A 5 -22.33 -6.98 5.02
N ILE A 6 -21.39 -6.23 4.43
CA ILE A 6 -19.96 -6.53 4.45
C ILE A 6 -19.30 -5.95 5.73
N SER A 7 -19.81 -4.84 6.25
CA SER A 7 -19.36 -4.25 7.52
C SER A 7 -19.72 -5.14 8.70
N ASP A 8 -20.97 -5.62 8.74
CA ASP A 8 -21.46 -6.46 9.85
C ASP A 8 -20.73 -7.82 9.92
N LEU A 9 -20.25 -8.35 8.78
CA LEU A 9 -19.45 -9.58 8.74
C LEU A 9 -17.99 -9.41 9.20
N LEU A 10 -17.49 -8.16 9.28
CA LEU A 10 -16.15 -7.87 9.77
C LEU A 10 -16.15 -7.64 11.30
N ASP A 11 -17.25 -7.14 11.86
CA ASP A 11 -17.40 -6.86 13.30
C ASP A 11 -17.74 -8.11 14.13
N GLU A 12 -18.33 -9.16 13.55
CA GLU A 12 -18.61 -10.43 14.26
C GLU A 12 -17.38 -11.35 14.46
N SER A 13 -16.17 -10.91 14.09
CA SER A 13 -14.94 -11.73 14.25
C SER A 13 -14.09 -11.41 15.49
N ASP A 14 -14.55 -10.49 16.35
CA ASP A 14 -13.81 -10.04 17.55
C ASP A 14 -14.20 -10.75 18.87
N THR A 15 -14.82 -11.93 18.79
CA THR A 15 -14.95 -12.81 19.97
C THR A 15 -14.44 -14.21 19.66
N ASP A 16 -13.13 -14.40 19.76
CA ASP A 16 -12.58 -15.65 20.31
C ASP A 16 -11.27 -15.39 21.06
N SER A 17 -11.43 -15.30 22.36
CA SER A 17 -10.41 -15.36 23.39
C SER A 17 -9.55 -16.63 23.29
N ASN A 18 -8.25 -16.46 23.55
CA ASN A 18 -7.20 -17.47 23.73
C ASN A 18 -6.51 -18.07 22.48
N SER A 19 -5.62 -17.27 21.90
CA SER A 19 -4.33 -17.76 21.38
C SER A 19 -3.23 -16.84 21.90
N SER A 20 -2.43 -17.32 22.84
CA SER A 20 -1.34 -16.63 23.50
C SER A 20 -0.57 -15.66 22.59
N LEU A 21 -0.78 -14.36 22.82
CA LEU A 21 0.09 -13.27 22.40
C LEU A 21 1.48 -13.46 23.03
N SER A 22 2.31 -14.28 22.39
CA SER A 22 3.75 -14.15 22.57
C SER A 22 4.19 -12.87 21.87
N SER A 23 4.90 -12.02 22.61
CA SER A 23 5.25 -10.65 22.25
C SER A 23 5.77 -10.56 20.83
N PHE A 24 5.13 -9.72 20.02
CA PHE A 24 5.75 -9.11 18.85
C PHE A 24 7.03 -8.43 19.35
N ASP A 25 8.17 -9.09 19.18
CA ASP A 25 9.47 -8.46 19.38
C ASP A 25 9.68 -7.48 18.22
N ASP A 26 9.26 -6.24 18.50
CA ASP A 26 9.17 -5.12 17.57
C ASP A 26 10.47 -4.29 17.54
N THR A 27 11.52 -4.73 18.24
CA THR A 27 12.82 -4.07 18.20
C THR A 27 13.40 -4.17 16.78
N ASP A 28 13.60 -3.02 16.15
CA ASP A 28 14.49 -2.91 15.00
C ASP A 28 15.84 -2.52 15.60
N ASP A 29 16.90 -3.29 15.36
CA ASP A 29 18.27 -2.90 15.71
C ASP A 29 18.72 -1.72 14.82
N ASP A 30 17.98 -0.60 14.84
CA ASP A 30 18.26 0.60 14.07
C ASP A 30 19.40 1.37 14.73
N PRO A 31 20.60 1.40 14.13
CA PRO A 31 21.75 2.08 14.72
C PRO A 31 21.57 3.60 14.84
N ASN A 32 20.62 4.19 14.09
CA ASN A 32 20.39 5.64 14.06
C ASN A 32 19.14 6.08 14.86
N TRP A 33 18.44 5.15 15.53
CA TRP A 33 17.28 5.47 16.36
C TRP A 33 17.69 5.46 17.84
N GLU A 34 18.09 6.62 18.34
CA GLU A 34 18.18 6.85 19.79
C GLU A 34 16.75 6.95 20.35
N ASN A 35 16.48 6.26 21.47
CA ASN A 35 15.29 6.54 22.29
C ASN A 35 15.46 7.96 22.86
N ASP A 36 15.15 8.97 22.05
CA ASP A 36 14.93 10.32 22.54
C ASP A 36 13.70 10.20 23.46
N ASP A 37 13.92 10.08 24.77
CA ASP A 37 12.90 10.27 25.80
C ASP A 37 12.34 11.69 25.60
N ILE A 38 11.30 11.79 24.77
CA ILE A 38 10.56 13.03 24.60
C ILE A 38 9.80 13.21 25.92
N ASP A 39 10.31 14.13 26.73
CA ASP A 39 9.62 14.71 27.87
C ASP A 39 8.16 14.94 27.48
N ASN A 40 7.30 14.17 28.14
CA ASN A 40 5.87 14.16 27.99
C ASN A 40 5.29 15.46 28.57
N GLN A 41 5.49 16.59 27.89
CA GLN A 41 4.66 17.77 28.07
C GLN A 41 3.43 17.58 27.19
N GLY A 42 2.43 16.93 27.77
CA GLY A 42 1.18 16.57 27.11
C GLY A 42 0.48 17.77 26.50
N GLU A 43 0.46 17.84 25.17
CA GLU A 43 -0.62 18.51 24.46
C GLU A 43 -1.73 17.49 24.22
N ASN A 44 -2.81 17.66 24.99
CA ASN A 44 -4.06 16.89 24.93
C ASN A 44 -4.64 16.92 23.50
N TYR A 45 -4.35 15.90 22.69
CA TYR A 45 -5.20 15.54 21.56
C TYR A 45 -6.49 14.96 22.12
N ARG A 46 -7.50 15.81 22.32
CA ARG A 46 -8.88 15.35 22.53
C ARG A 46 -9.35 14.65 21.26
N SER A 47 -9.51 13.33 21.35
CA SER A 47 -10.42 12.56 20.52
C SER A 47 -11.84 13.06 20.80
N GLU A 48 -12.42 13.83 19.89
CA GLU A 48 -13.84 14.21 19.94
C GLU A 48 -14.64 13.27 19.03
N ASP A 49 -15.76 12.83 19.59
CA ASP A 49 -16.63 11.73 19.21
C ASP A 49 -17.03 11.66 17.73
N GLU A 50 -17.10 10.41 17.26
CA GLU A 50 -17.68 9.98 16.00
C GLU A 50 -19.20 10.24 16.03
N ASN A 51 -19.64 11.29 15.33
CA ASN A 51 -21.04 11.39 14.91
C ASN A 51 -21.10 11.16 13.40
N GLU A 52 -21.81 10.09 13.06
CA GLU A 52 -22.16 9.64 11.72
C GLU A 52 -23.04 10.70 11.04
N VAL A 53 -22.49 11.39 10.04
CA VAL A 53 -23.26 12.18 9.09
C VAL A 53 -22.89 11.72 7.69
N THR A 54 -23.77 10.93 7.11
CA THR A 54 -23.77 10.59 5.68
C THR A 54 -23.92 11.88 4.89
N SER A 55 -22.85 12.30 4.22
CA SER A 55 -22.89 13.41 3.26
C SER A 55 -22.62 12.86 1.87
N GLU A 56 -23.71 12.70 1.13
CA GLU A 56 -23.71 12.53 -0.32
C GLU A 56 -22.98 13.71 -0.97
N TRP A 57 -22.12 13.41 -1.94
CA TRP A 57 -21.44 14.41 -2.75
C TRP A 57 -22.46 15.22 -3.54
N ILE A 58 -22.60 16.51 -3.23
CA ILE A 58 -23.20 17.48 -4.14
C ILE A 58 -22.09 17.96 -5.07
N ASP A 59 -22.05 17.41 -6.27
CA ASP A 59 -21.17 17.77 -7.40
C ASP A 59 -21.50 19.16 -8.02
N ASN A 60 -21.98 20.12 -7.23
CA ASN A 60 -22.29 21.48 -7.71
C ASN A 60 -21.18 22.49 -7.39
N PHE A 61 -19.93 22.09 -7.60
CA PHE A 61 -18.98 23.07 -8.13
C PHE A 61 -19.06 22.91 -9.64
N GLU A 62 -19.81 23.80 -10.30
CA GLU A 62 -19.50 24.16 -11.68
C GLU A 62 -18.04 24.60 -11.68
N GLN A 63 -17.13 23.65 -11.92
CA GLN A 63 -15.76 24.01 -12.25
C GLN A 63 -15.90 24.86 -13.51
N PRO A 64 -15.46 26.14 -13.48
CA PRO A 64 -15.50 26.95 -14.67
C PRO A 64 -14.82 26.13 -15.75
N ASN A 65 -15.50 25.97 -16.88
CA ASN A 65 -15.12 25.13 -18.00
C ASN A 65 -13.69 25.51 -18.45
N MET A 66 -12.68 24.94 -17.77
CA MET A 66 -11.28 25.05 -18.08
C MET A 66 -11.00 24.05 -19.20
N ASN A 67 -11.68 24.27 -20.32
CA ASN A 67 -11.11 24.02 -21.63
C ASN A 67 -9.96 25.01 -21.82
N SER A 68 -8.90 24.86 -21.03
CA SER A 68 -7.65 25.52 -21.28
C SER A 68 -6.60 24.45 -21.48
N ASN A 69 -6.44 24.05 -22.75
CA ASN A 69 -5.17 23.55 -23.29
C ASN A 69 -4.05 24.62 -23.20
N ILE A 70 -4.15 25.58 -22.27
CA ILE A 70 -3.15 26.59 -21.99
C ILE A 70 -2.26 25.98 -20.92
N VAL A 71 -1.21 25.29 -21.36
CA VAL A 71 -0.06 25.01 -20.51
C VAL A 71 0.64 26.35 -20.30
N PHE A 72 0.60 26.88 -19.07
CA PHE A 72 1.33 28.09 -18.72
C PHE A 72 2.83 27.79 -18.75
N ASN A 73 3.43 27.96 -19.93
CA ASN A 73 4.85 27.74 -20.20
C ASN A 73 5.49 29.04 -20.73
N PRO A 74 5.65 30.08 -19.89
CA PRO A 74 6.14 31.39 -20.32
C PRO A 74 7.59 31.35 -20.85
N ASN A 75 8.36 30.33 -20.49
CA ASN A 75 9.77 30.16 -20.86
C ASN A 75 9.98 29.18 -22.02
N ASN A 76 8.92 28.54 -22.51
CA ASN A 76 8.98 27.47 -23.50
C ASN A 76 9.91 26.30 -23.08
N ASP A 77 9.94 26.01 -21.78
CA ASP A 77 10.68 24.87 -21.20
C ASP A 77 10.01 23.55 -21.62
N ASP A 78 10.77 22.46 -21.78
CA ASP A 78 10.21 21.12 -22.06
C ASP A 78 9.48 20.59 -20.82
N VAL A 79 8.19 20.95 -20.66
CA VAL A 79 7.41 20.67 -19.45
C VAL A 79 6.15 19.89 -19.78
N GLY A 80 5.77 18.96 -18.91
CA GLY A 80 4.61 18.10 -19.11
C GLY A 80 4.98 16.62 -19.11
N ILE A 81 4.16 15.81 -19.77
CA ILE A 81 4.42 14.36 -19.87
C ILE A 81 5.57 14.16 -20.86
N ASN A 82 6.52 13.30 -20.52
CA ASN A 82 7.61 12.95 -21.41
C ASN A 82 7.07 12.50 -22.79
N PRO A 83 7.46 13.13 -23.90
CA PRO A 83 6.95 12.79 -25.24
C PRO A 83 7.11 11.32 -25.60
N GLU A 84 8.21 10.67 -25.18
CA GLU A 84 8.44 9.24 -25.42
C GLU A 84 7.36 8.37 -24.76
N ILE A 85 6.85 8.78 -23.59
CA ILE A 85 5.76 8.09 -22.89
C ILE A 85 4.44 8.28 -23.62
N ILE A 86 4.19 9.48 -24.16
CA ILE A 86 2.96 9.76 -24.92
C ILE A 86 2.88 8.81 -26.13
N GLU A 87 3.97 8.70 -26.88
CA GLU A 87 4.02 7.86 -28.09
C GLU A 87 3.94 6.36 -27.78
N THR A 88 4.65 5.91 -26.74
CA THR A 88 4.78 4.48 -26.44
C THR A 88 3.64 3.91 -25.60
N MET A 89 2.93 4.74 -24.83
CA MET A 89 1.94 4.26 -23.85
C MET A 89 0.48 4.55 -24.18
N VAL A 90 0.18 5.23 -25.29
CA VAL A 90 -1.20 5.63 -25.67
C VAL A 90 -2.22 4.48 -25.70
N SER A 91 -1.78 3.27 -26.05
CA SER A 91 -2.64 2.08 -26.14
C SER A 91 -2.43 1.09 -24.99
N LEU A 92 -1.73 1.47 -23.93
CA LEU A 92 -1.40 0.58 -22.83
C LEU A 92 -2.44 0.63 -21.70
N SER A 93 -2.41 -0.39 -20.85
CA SER A 93 -3.38 -0.57 -19.76
C SER A 93 -3.01 0.24 -18.51
N PRO A 94 -3.96 0.51 -17.60
CA PRO A 94 -3.68 1.14 -16.30
C PRO A 94 -2.51 0.52 -15.52
N PHE A 95 -2.37 -0.81 -15.60
CA PHE A 95 -1.28 -1.54 -14.98
C PHE A 95 0.09 -1.18 -15.56
N ASP A 96 0.17 -0.95 -16.88
CA ASP A 96 1.43 -0.62 -17.55
C ASP A 96 1.92 0.77 -17.12
N PHE A 97 1.00 1.73 -16.95
CA PHE A 97 1.31 3.05 -16.38
C PHE A 97 1.81 2.96 -14.93
N PHE A 98 1.22 2.10 -14.10
CA PHE A 98 1.73 1.86 -12.74
C PHE A 98 3.11 1.17 -12.75
N SER A 99 3.32 0.28 -13.72
CA SER A 99 4.58 -0.46 -13.90
C SER A 99 5.74 0.44 -14.30
N LEU A 100 5.52 1.69 -14.74
CA LEU A 100 6.61 2.68 -14.87
C LEU A 100 7.28 3.01 -13.53
N PHE A 101 6.52 2.95 -12.43
CA PHE A 101 7.00 3.32 -11.10
C PHE A 101 7.27 2.09 -10.25
N PHE A 102 6.49 1.03 -10.40
CA PHE A 102 6.65 -0.22 -9.67
C PHE A 102 7.13 -1.33 -10.60
N ASP A 103 8.33 -1.15 -11.15
CA ASP A 103 8.97 -2.04 -12.10
C ASP A 103 9.86 -3.09 -11.43
N ASP A 104 10.54 -3.89 -12.25
CA ASP A 104 11.44 -4.94 -11.81
C ASP A 104 12.61 -4.41 -10.95
N GLU A 105 13.05 -3.17 -11.14
CA GLU A 105 14.08 -2.54 -10.31
C GLU A 105 13.59 -2.34 -8.87
N VAL A 106 12.42 -1.71 -8.70
CA VAL A 106 11.81 -1.50 -7.38
C VAL A 106 11.44 -2.83 -6.70
N ILE A 107 10.88 -3.77 -7.46
CA ILE A 107 10.54 -5.10 -6.96
C ILE A 107 11.78 -5.84 -6.50
N ASN A 108 12.87 -5.80 -7.28
CA ASN A 108 14.14 -6.46 -6.92
C ASN A 108 14.72 -5.87 -5.63
N LEU A 109 14.72 -4.55 -5.48
CA LEU A 109 15.18 -3.89 -4.25
C LEU A 109 14.42 -4.44 -3.04
N LEU A 110 13.09 -4.45 -3.09
CA LEU A 110 12.23 -4.92 -2.00
C LEU A 110 12.46 -6.41 -1.69
N VAL A 111 12.57 -7.25 -2.71
CA VAL A 111 12.82 -8.69 -2.56
C VAL A 111 14.17 -8.94 -1.90
N VAL A 112 15.24 -8.30 -2.39
CA VAL A 112 16.61 -8.52 -1.90
C VAL A 112 16.73 -8.06 -0.45
N GLU A 113 16.30 -6.83 -0.14
CA GLU A 113 16.46 -6.26 1.20
C GLU A 113 15.56 -6.94 2.23
N THR A 114 14.33 -7.34 1.86
CA THR A 114 13.44 -8.10 2.75
C THR A 114 14.00 -9.50 3.05
N ASN A 115 14.48 -10.22 2.04
CA ASN A 115 15.08 -11.53 2.22
C ASN A 115 16.36 -11.45 3.07
N LYS A 116 17.20 -10.44 2.83
CA LYS A 116 18.41 -10.19 3.61
C LYS A 116 18.07 -9.94 5.08
N TYR A 117 17.17 -9.02 5.38
CA TYR A 117 16.77 -8.71 6.75
C TYR A 117 16.15 -9.92 7.47
N ALA A 118 15.36 -10.74 6.76
CA ALA A 118 14.80 -11.95 7.33
C ALA A 118 15.89 -12.96 7.71
N GLN A 119 16.94 -13.12 6.89
CA GLN A 119 18.10 -13.96 7.20
C GLN A 119 18.89 -13.41 8.40
N ASP A 120 19.11 -12.11 8.46
CA ASP A 120 19.78 -11.48 9.60
C ASP A 120 19.01 -11.72 10.91
N LYS A 121 17.67 -11.62 10.89
CA LYS A 121 16.82 -11.96 12.03
C LYS A 121 16.86 -13.45 12.40
N LEU A 122 16.93 -14.34 11.41
CA LEU A 122 17.08 -15.78 11.64
C LEU A 122 18.40 -16.10 12.34
N ASN A 123 19.49 -15.46 11.90
CA ASN A 123 20.84 -15.68 12.43
C ASN A 123 21.01 -15.15 13.86
N LYS A 124 20.31 -14.06 14.21
CA LYS A 124 20.37 -13.46 15.55
C LYS A 124 19.52 -14.19 16.62
N GLN A 125 18.51 -14.98 16.23
CA GLN A 125 17.61 -15.62 17.19
C GLN A 125 18.19 -16.93 17.76
N GLU A 126 18.86 -16.85 18.90
CA GLU A 126 19.38 -18.05 19.58
C GLU A 126 18.33 -18.80 20.43
N ASN A 127 17.22 -18.19 20.90
CA ASN A 127 16.50 -18.76 22.07
C ASN A 127 14.96 -18.97 22.01
N SER A 128 14.26 -18.77 20.88
CA SER A 128 12.81 -19.08 20.83
C SER A 128 12.47 -20.29 19.96
N ARG A 129 12.05 -21.41 20.57
CA ARG A 129 11.64 -22.64 19.88
C ARG A 129 10.40 -22.46 18.96
N SER A 130 9.61 -21.41 19.15
CA SER A 130 8.30 -21.21 18.49
C SER A 130 8.20 -19.93 17.64
N ALA A 131 9.33 -19.29 17.30
CA ALA A 131 9.30 -18.04 16.55
C ALA A 131 8.76 -18.23 15.13
N ARG A 132 7.75 -17.43 14.74
CA ARG A 132 7.13 -17.45 13.40
C ARG A 132 8.16 -17.30 12.28
N ILE A 133 9.24 -16.56 12.54
CA ILE A 133 10.34 -16.34 11.59
C ILE A 133 11.05 -17.62 11.16
N LYS A 134 11.05 -18.68 11.97
CA LYS A 134 11.65 -19.99 11.61
C LYS A 134 10.96 -20.67 10.42
N LYS A 135 9.74 -20.25 10.08
CA LYS A 135 9.00 -20.70 8.90
C LYS A 135 9.28 -19.83 7.66
N TRP A 136 10.22 -18.90 7.74
CA TRP A 136 10.57 -18.01 6.65
C TRP A 136 11.10 -18.79 5.46
N THR A 137 10.50 -18.52 4.31
CA THR A 137 11.05 -18.84 3.00
C THR A 137 11.30 -17.53 2.28
N ASN A 138 12.36 -17.49 1.47
CA ASN A 138 12.65 -16.30 0.68
C ASN A 138 11.44 -15.96 -0.22
N ILE A 139 11.08 -14.68 -0.27
CA ILE A 139 10.08 -14.18 -1.21
C ILE A 139 10.70 -14.05 -2.60
N ASP A 140 9.89 -14.28 -3.63
CA ASP A 140 10.23 -13.98 -5.02
C ASP A 140 9.44 -12.75 -5.52
N LYS A 141 9.71 -12.34 -6.77
CA LYS A 141 9.06 -11.17 -7.38
C LYS A 141 7.54 -11.33 -7.45
N GLU A 142 7.05 -12.53 -7.73
CA GLU A 142 5.64 -12.81 -7.93
C GLU A 142 4.88 -12.85 -6.60
N GLU A 143 5.51 -13.38 -5.54
CA GLU A 143 5.01 -13.32 -4.17
C GLU A 143 4.95 -11.87 -3.67
N LEU A 144 5.95 -11.03 -3.98
CA LEU A 144 5.92 -9.61 -3.63
C LEU A 144 4.82 -8.84 -4.40
N LYS A 145 4.64 -9.10 -5.70
CA LYS A 145 3.51 -8.52 -6.47
C LYS A 145 2.17 -8.89 -5.86
N CYS A 146 2.00 -10.14 -5.44
CA CYS A 146 0.80 -10.59 -4.72
C CYS A 146 0.62 -9.87 -3.37
N PHE A 147 1.72 -9.65 -2.64
CA PHE A 147 1.69 -8.94 -1.36
C PHE A 147 1.17 -7.50 -1.50
N PHE A 148 1.51 -6.80 -2.57
CA PHE A 148 1.02 -5.43 -2.85
C PHE A 148 -0.35 -5.41 -3.59
N GLY A 149 -0.77 -6.51 -4.22
CA GLY A 149 -2.09 -6.68 -4.87
C GLY A 149 -3.26 -6.91 -3.89
N ILE A 150 -3.34 -6.12 -2.82
CA ILE A 150 -4.03 -6.36 -1.53
C ILE A 150 -5.55 -6.62 -1.57
N CYS A 151 -6.25 -6.50 -2.70
CA CYS A 151 -7.72 -6.61 -2.70
C CYS A 151 -8.29 -8.01 -2.38
N ASP A 152 -7.49 -9.08 -2.40
CA ASP A 152 -7.99 -10.46 -2.21
C ASP A 152 -7.00 -11.36 -1.43
N ILE A 153 -6.50 -10.89 -0.28
CA ILE A 153 -5.46 -11.60 0.52
C ILE A 153 -5.72 -13.12 0.65
N PRO A 154 -6.91 -13.61 1.08
CA PRO A 154 -7.10 -15.04 1.32
C PRO A 154 -6.95 -15.92 0.08
N LYS A 155 -7.16 -15.37 -1.11
CA LYS A 155 -7.07 -16.10 -2.39
C LYS A 155 -5.63 -16.32 -2.83
N TYR A 156 -4.73 -15.38 -2.55
CA TYR A 156 -3.38 -15.37 -3.11
C TYR A 156 -2.28 -15.67 -2.09
N MET A 157 -2.53 -15.42 -0.80
CA MET A 157 -1.55 -15.58 0.27
C MET A 157 -2.24 -15.87 1.60
N SER A 158 -1.73 -16.85 2.37
CA SER A 158 -2.25 -17.07 3.72
C SER A 158 -2.02 -15.85 4.62
N ARG A 159 -2.96 -15.54 5.52
CA ARG A 159 -2.79 -14.47 6.53
C ARG A 159 -1.46 -14.59 7.28
N ASN A 160 -1.07 -15.80 7.64
CA ASN A 160 0.19 -16.06 8.34
C ASN A 160 1.42 -15.69 7.50
N ARG A 161 1.40 -15.99 6.19
CA ARG A 161 2.49 -15.62 5.28
C ARG A 161 2.53 -14.10 5.07
N PHE A 162 1.37 -13.45 4.92
CA PHE A 162 1.27 -12.00 4.81
C PHE A 162 1.83 -11.29 6.04
N GLU A 163 1.39 -11.68 7.24
CA GLU A 163 1.89 -11.11 8.51
C GLU A 163 3.40 -11.36 8.67
N LEU A 164 3.89 -12.53 8.24
CA LEU A 164 5.31 -12.84 8.28
C LEU A 164 6.12 -11.94 7.35
N ILE A 165 5.72 -11.78 6.08
CA ILE A 165 6.38 -10.86 5.12
C ILE A 165 6.34 -9.44 5.67
N LEU A 166 5.17 -8.98 6.12
CA LEU A 166 5.01 -7.65 6.71
C LEU A 166 5.96 -7.41 7.89
N SER A 167 6.23 -8.45 8.70
CA SER A 167 7.11 -8.35 9.87
C SER A 167 8.60 -8.17 9.54
N VAL A 168 9.03 -8.56 8.34
CA VAL A 168 10.43 -8.48 7.87
C VAL A 168 10.61 -7.58 6.65
N LEU A 169 9.55 -6.96 6.14
CA LEU A 169 9.58 -6.05 5.00
C LEU A 169 10.59 -4.91 5.22
N HIS A 170 11.59 -4.82 4.33
CA HIS A 170 12.69 -3.85 4.36
C HIS A 170 13.01 -3.33 2.96
N VAL A 171 13.62 -2.13 2.94
CA VAL A 171 14.02 -1.38 1.73
C VAL A 171 15.50 -1.04 1.74
N SER A 172 16.19 -1.26 2.87
CA SER A 172 17.59 -0.90 3.05
C SER A 172 18.33 -1.92 3.89
N ASP A 173 19.62 -1.98 3.66
CA ASP A 173 20.56 -2.77 4.45
C ASP A 173 20.96 -2.01 5.73
N ASN A 174 20.53 -2.51 6.89
CA ASN A 174 20.88 -1.91 8.19
C ASN A 174 22.39 -1.89 8.46
N SER A 175 23.17 -2.79 7.85
CA SER A 175 24.64 -2.80 8.00
C SER A 175 25.33 -1.64 7.28
N LYS A 176 24.64 -0.96 6.36
CA LYS A 176 25.14 0.17 5.58
C LYS A 176 24.53 1.50 6.01
N ALA A 177 23.90 1.55 7.19
CA ALA A 177 23.27 2.77 7.72
C ALA A 177 24.33 3.88 7.87
N PRO A 178 24.22 4.99 7.13
CA PRO A 178 25.14 6.11 7.30
C PRO A 178 24.84 6.82 8.62
N PRO A 179 25.86 7.27 9.38
CA PRO A 179 25.64 7.96 10.64
C PRO A 179 24.82 9.24 10.40
N ASN A 180 23.91 9.55 11.32
CA ASN A 180 23.06 10.75 11.31
C ASN A 180 22.06 10.87 10.14
N ASN A 181 21.92 9.87 9.28
CA ASN A 181 20.84 9.85 8.29
C ASN A 181 19.61 9.13 8.86
N ARG A 182 18.58 9.88 9.27
CA ARG A 182 17.33 9.31 9.81
C ARG A 182 16.43 8.67 8.73
N LEU A 183 16.65 8.99 7.45
CA LEU A 183 15.81 8.53 6.33
C LEU A 183 16.40 7.33 5.57
N TYR A 184 17.57 6.83 5.98
CA TYR A 184 18.29 5.76 5.27
C TYR A 184 17.44 4.52 5.00
N LYS A 185 16.46 4.23 5.86
CA LYS A 185 15.53 3.09 5.73
C LYS A 185 14.64 3.11 4.50
N ILE A 186 14.34 4.31 4.00
CA ILE A 186 13.50 4.50 2.81
C ILE A 186 14.27 5.10 1.64
N GLN A 187 15.48 5.64 1.89
CA GLN A 187 16.25 6.40 0.91
C GLN A 187 16.43 5.67 -0.42
N PRO A 188 16.82 4.37 -0.46
CA PRO A 188 16.98 3.66 -1.73
C PRO A 188 15.71 3.65 -2.59
N LEU A 189 14.55 3.42 -1.97
CA LEU A 189 13.26 3.45 -2.68
C LEU A 189 12.89 4.87 -3.11
N VAL A 190 13.08 5.86 -2.23
CA VAL A 190 12.79 7.26 -2.53
C VAL A 190 13.61 7.73 -3.73
N ASP A 191 14.92 7.44 -3.76
CA ASP A 191 15.81 7.89 -4.83
C ASP A 191 15.41 7.31 -6.19
N ILE A 192 15.11 6.00 -6.24
CA ILE A 192 14.65 5.32 -7.45
C ILE A 192 13.33 5.92 -7.93
N LEU A 193 12.33 6.01 -7.06
CA LEU A 193 10.99 6.44 -7.44
C LEU A 193 10.95 7.91 -7.85
N VAL A 194 11.70 8.77 -7.15
CA VAL A 194 11.85 10.17 -7.53
C VAL A 194 12.47 10.29 -8.91
N ASN A 195 13.51 9.53 -9.21
CA ASN A 195 14.11 9.54 -10.54
C ASN A 195 13.06 9.15 -11.60
N LYS A 196 12.29 8.07 -11.35
CA LYS A 196 11.22 7.63 -12.26
C LYS A 196 10.10 8.69 -12.40
N TYR A 197 9.68 9.33 -11.31
CA TYR A 197 8.68 10.39 -11.34
C TYR A 197 9.13 11.57 -12.22
N ASN A 198 10.38 12.03 -12.05
CA ASN A 198 10.92 13.14 -12.82
C ASN A 198 11.16 12.80 -14.30
N ASN A 199 11.36 11.52 -14.63
CA ASN A 199 11.48 11.07 -16.01
C ASN A 199 10.12 10.92 -16.70
N ALA A 200 9.06 10.66 -15.93
CA ALA A 200 7.74 10.37 -16.49
C ALA A 200 6.88 11.62 -16.65
N LEU A 201 6.88 12.45 -15.62
CA LEU A 201 6.37 13.81 -15.67
C LEU A 201 7.61 14.68 -15.60
N ILE A 202 7.86 15.52 -16.59
CA ILE A 202 8.89 16.54 -16.51
C ILE A 202 8.24 17.70 -15.75
N PRO A 203 8.40 17.78 -14.41
CA PRO A 203 7.96 18.98 -13.72
C PRO A 203 8.83 20.12 -14.24
N GLU A 204 8.31 21.34 -14.20
CA GLU A 204 9.14 22.51 -14.51
C GLU A 204 10.48 22.47 -13.75
N LYS A 205 10.54 22.00 -12.48
CA LYS A 205 11.73 21.46 -11.74
C LYS A 205 11.34 20.52 -10.56
N LYS A 206 12.30 19.79 -9.98
CA LYS A 206 12.14 18.82 -8.85
C LYS A 206 11.39 19.40 -7.62
N LEU A 207 10.43 18.66 -7.06
CA LEU A 207 9.63 19.10 -5.89
C LEU A 207 9.28 17.94 -4.93
N TYR A 208 10.20 17.60 -4.01
CA TYR A 208 9.83 16.91 -2.78
C TYR A 208 10.89 17.19 -1.71
N LYS A 209 10.46 17.25 -0.46
CA LYS A 209 11.33 17.34 0.72
C LYS A 209 10.73 16.51 1.84
N ILE A 210 11.52 15.58 2.39
CA ILE A 210 11.13 14.77 3.54
C ILE A 210 11.72 15.42 4.79
N TYR A 211 10.88 15.81 5.73
CA TYR A 211 11.29 16.45 6.98
C TYR A 211 11.58 15.42 8.08
N ALA A 212 12.80 15.39 8.61
CA ALA A 212 13.26 14.39 9.60
C ALA A 212 13.35 14.90 11.06
N GLY A 213 12.79 16.09 11.35
CA GLY A 213 12.59 16.56 12.73
C GLY A 213 13.72 17.36 13.40
N LYS A 214 14.90 17.52 12.77
CA LYS A 214 16.07 18.24 13.37
C LYS A 214 16.59 19.43 12.53
N GLU A 215 15.77 20.02 11.66
CA GLU A 215 16.22 21.14 10.79
C GLU A 215 15.86 22.55 11.29
N ALA A 216 15.41 22.67 12.54
CA ALA A 216 15.05 23.96 13.13
C ALA A 216 16.31 24.81 13.36
N ALA A 217 16.38 25.99 12.73
CA ALA A 217 17.41 26.98 12.98
C ALA A 217 16.86 28.09 13.90
N PRO A 218 17.67 28.62 14.84
CA PRO A 218 17.24 29.73 15.68
C PRO A 218 16.75 30.93 14.84
N GLY A 219 15.54 31.42 15.14
CA GLY A 219 14.97 32.60 14.48
C GLY A 219 14.27 32.36 13.14
N GLN A 220 14.29 31.14 12.58
CA GLN A 220 13.62 30.82 11.32
C GLN A 220 12.57 29.72 11.50
N LEU A 221 11.35 29.98 11.01
CA LEU A 221 10.29 28.97 11.01
C LEU A 221 10.64 27.84 10.04
N VAL A 222 10.57 26.60 10.50
CA VAL A 222 10.77 25.40 9.64
C VAL A 222 9.83 25.44 8.44
N SER A 223 8.57 25.84 8.65
CA SER A 223 7.58 25.96 7.60
C SER A 223 7.97 26.97 6.51
N TYR A 224 8.60 28.08 6.88
CA TYR A 224 9.13 29.07 5.93
C TYR A 224 10.25 28.45 5.09
N LYS A 225 11.22 27.77 5.74
CA LYS A 225 12.34 27.13 5.06
C LYS A 225 11.87 26.08 4.06
N VAL A 226 10.92 25.23 4.46
CA VAL A 226 10.35 24.19 3.59
C VAL A 226 9.70 24.82 2.35
N VAL A 227 8.84 25.83 2.53
CA VAL A 227 8.18 26.48 1.39
C VAL A 227 9.21 27.15 0.47
N MET A 228 10.16 27.91 1.02
CA MET A 228 11.15 28.60 0.20
C MET A 228 12.04 27.64 -0.59
N GLU A 229 12.48 26.52 0.01
CA GLU A 229 13.27 25.51 -0.69
C GLU A 229 12.49 24.81 -1.80
N LEU A 230 11.24 24.42 -1.53
CA LEU A 230 10.37 23.79 -2.52
C LEU A 230 9.99 24.76 -3.66
N MET A 231 9.72 26.02 -3.32
CA MET A 231 9.27 27.02 -4.27
C MET A 231 10.38 27.71 -5.05
N GLN A 232 11.64 27.65 -4.60
CA GLN A 232 12.78 28.29 -5.27
C GLN A 232 12.73 28.23 -6.81
N PRO A 233 12.52 27.05 -7.43
CA PRO A 233 12.47 26.96 -8.88
C PRO A 233 11.27 27.63 -9.58
N TYR A 234 10.23 28.03 -8.84
CA TYR A 234 8.96 28.56 -9.31
C TYR A 234 8.72 30.03 -8.97
N LEU A 235 9.67 30.63 -8.25
CA LEU A 235 9.63 32.05 -7.92
C LEU A 235 9.71 32.90 -9.20
N ASP A 236 9.29 34.15 -9.09
CA ASP A 236 9.36 35.18 -10.14
C ASP A 236 8.51 34.90 -11.39
N SER A 237 7.59 33.94 -11.33
CA SER A 237 6.77 33.51 -12.46
C SER A 237 5.31 33.97 -12.41
N GLY A 238 4.93 34.84 -11.47
CA GLY A 238 3.54 35.31 -11.32
C GLY A 238 2.56 34.27 -10.75
N ARG A 239 3.07 33.17 -10.18
CA ARG A 239 2.28 32.00 -9.78
C ARG A 239 1.59 32.19 -8.43
N CYS A 240 0.54 31.42 -8.20
CA CYS A 240 -0.14 31.36 -6.91
C CYS A 240 0.13 30.01 -6.21
N LEU A 241 0.78 30.06 -5.04
CA LEU A 241 0.97 28.94 -4.14
C LEU A 241 -0.26 28.78 -3.24
N TYR A 242 -0.87 27.60 -3.27
CA TYR A 242 -1.93 27.21 -2.34
C TYR A 242 -1.36 26.31 -1.24
N ALA A 243 -1.47 26.72 0.03
CA ALA A 243 -0.83 26.03 1.14
C ALA A 243 -1.74 25.90 2.39
N ASP A 244 -1.49 24.86 3.19
CA ASP A 244 -2.17 24.68 4.49
C ASP A 244 -1.64 25.66 5.56
N ASN A 245 -2.41 25.85 6.63
CA ASN A 245 -2.13 26.79 7.72
C ASN A 245 -0.82 26.56 8.49
N TRP A 246 -0.25 25.36 8.37
CA TRP A 246 1.07 25.08 8.95
C TRP A 246 2.17 25.81 8.16
N TYR A 247 1.98 25.98 6.85
CA TYR A 247 2.90 26.61 5.93
C TYR A 247 2.67 28.11 5.77
N THR A 248 1.48 28.63 6.08
CA THR A 248 1.17 30.06 5.89
C THR A 248 1.68 30.95 7.03
N SER A 249 2.17 32.13 6.64
CA SER A 249 2.48 33.25 7.53
C SER A 249 2.55 34.54 6.72
N ILE A 250 2.41 35.69 7.39
CA ILE A 250 2.51 36.99 6.72
C ILE A 250 3.93 37.25 6.24
N ASP A 251 4.94 36.90 7.05
CA ASP A 251 6.35 37.04 6.67
C ASP A 251 6.66 36.26 5.37
N LEU A 252 6.09 35.06 5.24
CA LEU A 252 6.21 34.26 4.01
C LEU A 252 5.46 34.90 2.84
N ALA A 253 4.24 35.39 3.07
CA ALA A 253 3.43 36.03 2.03
C ALA A 253 4.12 37.27 1.46
N GLU A 254 4.68 38.12 2.32
CA GLU A 254 5.48 39.30 1.93
C GLU A 254 6.69 38.87 1.09
N LYS A 255 7.45 37.86 1.54
CA LYS A 255 8.64 37.36 0.82
C LYS A 255 8.34 36.71 -0.52
N LEU A 256 7.23 35.99 -0.64
CA LEU A 256 6.80 35.42 -1.91
C LEU A 256 6.32 36.53 -2.85
N LEU A 257 5.62 37.55 -2.33
CA LEU A 257 5.16 38.68 -3.13
C LEU A 257 6.33 39.50 -3.71
N ASP A 258 7.40 39.70 -2.93
CA ASP A 258 8.66 40.29 -3.41
C ASP A 258 9.23 39.54 -4.63
N ARG A 259 8.92 38.24 -4.75
CA ARG A 259 9.35 37.31 -5.79
C ARG A 259 8.22 36.96 -6.76
N GLN A 260 7.32 37.91 -7.01
CA GLN A 260 6.14 37.78 -7.90
C GLN A 260 5.37 36.46 -7.73
N THR A 261 5.23 36.00 -6.48
CA THR A 261 4.54 34.76 -6.14
C THR A 261 3.48 35.05 -5.09
N HIS A 262 2.23 34.71 -5.40
CA HIS A 262 1.12 34.90 -4.47
C HIS A 262 0.98 33.69 -3.55
N LEU A 263 0.58 33.91 -2.29
CA LEU A 263 0.29 32.85 -1.32
C LEU A 263 -1.19 32.89 -0.95
N VAL A 264 -1.88 31.76 -1.12
CA VAL A 264 -3.25 31.54 -0.70
C VAL A 264 -3.29 30.37 0.26
N GLY A 265 -3.98 30.53 1.38
CA GLY A 265 -4.11 29.46 2.36
C GLY A 265 -4.86 29.92 3.59
N THR A 266 -5.22 28.96 4.44
CA THR A 266 -5.81 29.29 5.74
C THR A 266 -4.72 29.80 6.67
N LEU A 267 -5.04 30.75 7.57
CA LEU A 267 -4.07 31.36 8.48
C LEU A 267 -4.45 31.03 9.93
N ARG A 268 -3.51 30.50 10.72
CA ARG A 268 -3.77 30.26 12.15
C ARG A 268 -3.88 31.59 12.89
N SER A 269 -4.93 31.77 13.67
CA SER A 269 -5.23 33.01 14.40
C SER A 269 -4.14 33.39 15.41
N ASN A 270 -3.46 32.41 15.99
CA ASN A 270 -2.41 32.61 17.00
C ASN A 270 -1.01 32.96 16.41
N ARG A 271 -0.87 33.12 15.10
CA ARG A 271 0.40 33.53 14.48
C ARG A 271 0.69 35.01 14.76
N LYS A 272 1.97 35.31 15.00
CA LYS A 272 2.46 36.68 15.19
C LYS A 272 2.23 37.52 13.92
N ARG A 273 2.09 38.84 14.09
CA ARG A 273 1.89 39.85 13.02
C ARG A 273 0.56 39.80 12.25
N ASN A 274 -0.36 38.89 12.58
CA ASN A 274 -1.69 38.86 11.96
C ASN A 274 -2.50 40.15 12.22
N PRO A 275 -3.03 40.83 11.18
CA PRO A 275 -3.95 41.95 11.35
C PRO A 275 -5.21 41.52 12.09
N LYS A 276 -5.66 42.34 13.04
CA LYS A 276 -6.86 42.06 13.86
C LYS A 276 -8.11 41.89 13.00
N GLU A 277 -8.21 42.62 11.91
CA GLU A 277 -9.32 42.58 10.95
C GLU A 277 -9.41 41.22 10.23
N VAL A 278 -8.27 40.58 9.94
CA VAL A 278 -8.21 39.27 9.27
C VAL A 278 -8.61 38.16 10.24
N ILE A 279 -8.14 38.22 11.49
CA ILE A 279 -8.49 37.23 12.54
C ILE A 279 -9.98 37.28 12.87
N ALA A 280 -10.60 38.47 12.83
CA ALA A 280 -12.02 38.65 13.13
C ALA A 280 -12.94 38.01 12.07
N LYS A 281 -12.46 37.84 10.83
CA LYS A 281 -13.24 37.23 9.73
C LYS A 281 -13.14 35.70 9.80
N LYS A 282 -14.22 35.04 10.21
CA LYS A 282 -14.34 33.57 10.14
C LYS A 282 -14.64 33.14 8.70
N LEU A 283 -13.83 32.21 8.18
CA LEU A 283 -14.09 31.56 6.90
C LEU A 283 -15.20 30.51 7.05
N VAL A 284 -16.06 30.39 6.04
CA VAL A 284 -17.01 29.27 5.93
C VAL A 284 -16.19 28.00 5.69
N ARG A 285 -16.42 26.99 6.52
CA ARG A 285 -15.66 25.73 6.47
C ARG A 285 -16.07 24.95 5.22
N GLY A 286 -15.20 24.92 4.21
CA GLY A 286 -15.32 23.96 3.10
C GLY A 286 -15.06 22.53 3.60
N GLY A 287 -15.70 21.54 2.95
CA GLY A 287 -15.56 20.13 3.29
C GLY A 287 -14.10 19.66 3.41
N LYS A 288 -13.84 18.74 4.34
CA LYS A 288 -12.49 18.29 4.68
C LYS A 288 -11.89 17.43 3.54
N ASN A 289 -11.01 18.01 2.72
CA ASN A 289 -10.28 17.29 1.68
C ASN A 289 -9.29 16.21 2.20
N HIS A 290 -8.96 16.20 3.49
CA HIS A 290 -8.09 15.21 4.12
C HIS A 290 -8.72 13.81 4.29
N GLN A 291 -10.01 13.65 4.02
CA GLN A 291 -10.66 12.33 4.14
C GLN A 291 -10.26 11.37 3.00
N MET A 292 -9.77 11.88 1.86
CA MET A 292 -9.49 11.07 0.66
C MET A 292 -8.41 10.00 0.85
N ASP A 293 -7.34 10.27 1.62
CA ASP A 293 -6.29 9.29 1.92
C ASP A 293 -6.71 8.29 3.03
N SER A 294 -7.72 8.65 3.81
CA SER A 294 -8.19 7.82 4.94
C SER A 294 -9.05 6.63 4.49
N TYR A 295 -9.77 6.74 3.37
CA TYR A 295 -10.69 5.68 2.90
C TYR A 295 -9.98 4.49 2.24
N HIS A 296 -8.69 4.63 1.90
CA HIS A 296 -7.96 3.70 1.05
C HIS A 296 -6.60 3.27 1.59
N SER A 297 -6.30 3.66 2.83
CA SER A 297 -5.05 3.40 3.52
C SER A 297 -4.82 1.90 3.74
N CYS A 298 -3.72 1.38 3.19
CA CYS A 298 -3.22 0.03 3.52
C CYS A 298 -2.57 -0.03 4.93
N LEU A 299 -2.58 1.08 5.66
CA LEU A 299 -1.83 1.26 6.90
C LEU A 299 -2.61 0.70 8.08
N ARG A 300 -2.11 -0.41 8.65
CA ARG A 300 -2.60 -0.93 9.93
C ARG A 300 -1.97 -0.16 11.10
N LYS A 301 -2.67 -0.12 12.25
CA LYS A 301 -2.34 0.68 13.45
C LYS A 301 -0.97 0.38 14.12
N SER A 302 -0.17 -0.57 13.60
CA SER A 302 1.09 -1.04 14.23
C SER A 302 2.27 -1.19 13.26
N LEU A 303 2.36 -0.36 12.22
CA LEU A 303 3.49 -0.38 11.29
C LEU A 303 4.62 0.56 11.71
N LYS A 304 5.86 0.06 11.67
CA LYS A 304 7.08 0.88 11.78
C LYS A 304 7.04 2.05 10.79
N TRP A 305 7.57 3.20 11.18
CA TRP A 305 7.46 4.46 10.44
C TRP A 305 7.86 4.32 8.95
N TYR A 306 8.95 3.62 8.66
CA TYR A 306 9.49 3.47 7.31
C TYR A 306 8.60 2.60 6.42
N ARG A 307 7.91 1.60 7.00
CA ARG A 307 6.93 0.78 6.27
C ARG A 307 5.70 1.61 5.92
N LYS A 308 5.28 2.49 6.84
CA LYS A 308 4.16 3.40 6.62
C LYS A 308 4.43 4.31 5.41
N ILE A 309 5.62 4.91 5.36
CA ILE A 309 6.04 5.75 4.23
C ILE A 309 6.22 4.93 2.96
N MET A 310 6.81 3.74 3.04
CA MET A 310 6.97 2.83 1.88
C MET A 310 5.62 2.51 1.22
N PHE A 311 4.62 2.09 2.01
CA PHE A 311 3.28 1.81 1.50
C PHE A 311 2.62 3.05 0.92
N ASP A 312 2.80 4.21 1.54
CA ASP A 312 2.22 5.45 1.03
C ASP A 312 2.81 5.83 -0.34
N ILE A 313 4.14 5.81 -0.46
CA ILE A 313 4.83 6.13 -1.71
C ILE A 313 4.42 5.14 -2.83
N ILE A 314 4.42 3.83 -2.54
CA ILE A 314 4.13 2.80 -3.55
C ILE A 314 2.62 2.74 -3.88
N CYS A 315 1.76 2.66 -2.87
CA CYS A 315 0.34 2.36 -3.07
C CYS A 315 -0.52 3.61 -3.29
N ASN A 316 -0.07 4.79 -2.85
CA ASN A 316 -0.80 6.04 -3.02
C ASN A 316 -0.11 6.96 -4.03
N THR A 317 1.14 7.37 -3.77
CA THR A 317 1.84 8.35 -4.63
C THR A 317 2.05 7.82 -6.05
N SER A 318 2.66 6.65 -6.22
CA SER A 318 2.83 6.04 -7.56
C SER A 318 1.50 5.74 -8.25
N MET A 319 0.45 5.40 -7.49
CA MET A 319 -0.89 5.14 -8.04
C MET A 319 -1.53 6.41 -8.61
N ILE A 320 -1.44 7.53 -7.88
CA ILE A 320 -1.97 8.82 -8.33
C ILE A 320 -1.17 9.34 -9.52
N ASN A 321 0.16 9.25 -9.46
CA ASN A 321 1.03 9.65 -10.57
C ASN A 321 0.71 8.82 -11.83
N ALA A 322 0.52 7.50 -11.70
CA ALA A 322 0.17 6.64 -12.81
C ALA A 322 -1.22 6.96 -13.40
N LEU A 323 -2.21 7.25 -12.55
CA LEU A 323 -3.55 7.66 -13.01
C LEU A 323 -3.50 9.02 -13.73
N SER A 324 -2.70 9.96 -13.22
CA SER A 324 -2.50 11.26 -13.86
C SER A 324 -1.87 11.11 -15.24
N LEU A 325 -0.83 10.27 -15.37
CA LEU A 325 -0.22 9.95 -16.66
C LEU A 325 -1.19 9.25 -17.60
N TYR A 326 -1.91 8.23 -17.14
CA TYR A 326 -2.91 7.52 -17.93
C TYR A 326 -3.97 8.46 -18.51
N THR A 327 -4.50 9.35 -17.67
CA THR A 327 -5.52 10.32 -18.09
C THR A 327 -4.93 11.34 -19.07
N GLY A 328 -3.70 11.81 -18.85
CA GLY A 328 -3.04 12.78 -19.72
C GLY A 328 -2.61 12.22 -21.08
N VAL A 329 -2.16 10.96 -21.13
CA VAL A 329 -1.71 10.30 -22.38
C VAL A 329 -2.88 9.77 -23.19
N THR A 330 -3.85 9.09 -22.55
CA THR A 330 -4.94 8.41 -23.27
C THR A 330 -6.16 9.30 -23.49
N GLY A 331 -6.28 10.41 -22.74
CA GLY A 331 -7.49 11.24 -22.68
C GLY A 331 -8.66 10.58 -21.95
N ASN A 332 -8.53 9.31 -21.54
CA ASN A 332 -9.60 8.57 -20.86
C ASN A 332 -9.60 8.90 -19.37
N ARG A 333 -10.72 9.46 -18.89
CA ARG A 333 -10.94 9.68 -17.46
C ARG A 333 -11.44 8.39 -16.81
N MET A 334 -10.78 7.97 -15.73
CA MET A 334 -11.12 6.77 -14.96
C MET A 334 -11.24 7.14 -13.48
N LYS A 335 -12.17 6.51 -12.75
CA LYS A 335 -12.25 6.73 -11.30
C LYS A 335 -11.06 6.08 -10.60
N ARG A 336 -10.60 6.67 -9.50
CA ARG A 336 -9.46 6.14 -8.70
C ARG A 336 -9.63 4.67 -8.31
N VAL A 337 -10.85 4.27 -7.93
CA VAL A 337 -11.18 2.89 -7.54
C VAL A 337 -11.02 1.94 -8.72
N GLU A 338 -11.59 2.28 -9.88
CA GLU A 338 -11.50 1.49 -11.11
C GLU A 338 -10.04 1.32 -11.57
N PHE A 339 -9.26 2.41 -11.50
CA PHE A 339 -7.83 2.38 -11.83
C PHE A 339 -7.06 1.45 -10.89
N ARG A 340 -7.31 1.56 -9.58
CA ARG A 340 -6.69 0.71 -8.57
C ARG A 340 -7.02 -0.76 -8.80
N GLU A 341 -8.28 -1.09 -9.07
CA GLU A 341 -8.70 -2.45 -9.41
C GLU A 341 -7.96 -2.98 -10.63
N ALA A 342 -7.88 -2.20 -11.72
CA ALA A 342 -7.17 -2.59 -12.94
C ALA A 342 -5.68 -2.86 -12.69
N VAL A 343 -5.01 -2.02 -11.89
CA VAL A 343 -3.60 -2.22 -11.49
C VAL A 343 -3.44 -3.50 -10.67
N ILE A 344 -4.33 -3.75 -9.70
CA ILE A 344 -4.27 -4.95 -8.86
C ILE A 344 -4.50 -6.21 -9.69
N GLN A 345 -5.44 -6.19 -10.64
CA GLN A 345 -5.62 -7.30 -11.57
C GLN A 345 -4.36 -7.54 -12.41
N GLY A 346 -3.68 -6.48 -12.85
CA GLY A 346 -2.40 -6.55 -13.54
C GLY A 346 -1.28 -7.18 -12.69
N LEU A 347 -1.14 -6.76 -11.43
CA LEU A 347 -0.17 -7.35 -10.49
C LEU A 347 -0.41 -8.85 -10.25
N LEU A 348 -1.66 -9.29 -10.35
CA LEU A 348 -2.08 -10.68 -10.11
C LEU A 348 -2.15 -11.53 -11.39
N ARG A 349 -1.94 -10.96 -12.59
CA ARG A 349 -2.14 -11.64 -13.90
C ARG A 349 -1.33 -12.92 -14.06
N ASN A 350 -0.11 -12.97 -13.55
CA ASN A 350 0.74 -14.17 -13.65
C ASN A 350 0.17 -15.33 -12.83
N LYS A 351 -0.50 -15.04 -11.70
CA LYS A 351 -1.21 -16.06 -10.94
C LYS A 351 -2.61 -16.34 -11.46
N THR A 352 -3.34 -15.44 -12.11
CA THR A 352 -4.60 -15.83 -12.78
C THR A 352 -4.33 -16.68 -14.01
N THR A 353 -3.26 -16.46 -14.76
CA THR A 353 -2.83 -17.43 -15.78
C THR A 353 -2.36 -18.73 -15.13
N THR A 354 -1.71 -18.71 -13.96
CA THR A 354 -1.41 -19.94 -13.21
C THR A 354 -2.64 -20.56 -12.54
N HIS A 355 -3.71 -19.82 -12.21
CA HIS A 355 -4.95 -20.32 -11.58
C HIS A 355 -5.99 -20.77 -12.61
N VAL A 356 -5.95 -20.18 -13.82
CA VAL A 356 -6.76 -20.54 -14.99
C VAL A 356 -6.05 -21.62 -15.83
N LEU A 357 -4.70 -21.68 -15.81
CA LEU A 357 -3.94 -22.84 -16.30
C LEU A 357 -3.79 -23.95 -15.26
N THR A 358 -3.97 -23.72 -13.94
CA THR A 358 -4.26 -24.82 -12.99
C THR A 358 -5.73 -25.24 -12.99
N GLN A 359 -6.56 -24.60 -13.81
CA GLN A 359 -7.81 -25.18 -14.31
C GLN A 359 -7.65 -25.92 -15.65
N LYS A 360 -6.44 -26.38 -15.97
CA LYS A 360 -6.22 -27.50 -16.91
C LYS A 360 -5.30 -28.57 -16.31
N ILE A 361 -5.98 -29.62 -15.84
CA ILE A 361 -5.52 -31.00 -15.66
C ILE A 361 -4.51 -31.23 -14.52
N ASN A 362 -4.98 -31.11 -13.27
CA ASN A 362 -4.55 -32.09 -12.28
C ASN A 362 -5.20 -33.41 -12.66
N GLU A 363 -4.49 -34.25 -13.41
CA GLU A 363 -4.86 -35.65 -13.57
C GLU A 363 -4.84 -36.29 -12.18
N HIS A 364 -5.99 -36.27 -11.50
CA HIS A 364 -6.18 -37.08 -10.32
C HIS A 364 -5.93 -38.51 -10.78
N LEU A 365 -4.89 -39.14 -10.24
CA LEU A 365 -4.55 -40.53 -10.52
C LEU A 365 -4.78 -41.35 -9.25
N LEU A 366 -5.40 -42.51 -9.42
CA LEU A 366 -5.65 -43.44 -8.34
C LEU A 366 -4.53 -44.49 -8.31
N GLU A 367 -3.62 -44.39 -7.34
CA GLU A 367 -2.48 -45.30 -7.19
C GLU A 367 -2.63 -46.23 -6.00
N LYS A 368 -1.92 -47.37 -6.02
CA LYS A 368 -1.86 -48.31 -4.90
C LYS A 368 -0.85 -47.83 -3.85
N THR A 369 -1.27 -47.79 -2.59
CA THR A 369 -0.45 -47.41 -1.44
C THR A 369 -0.13 -48.61 -0.54
N SER A 370 0.99 -48.53 0.18
CA SER A 370 1.34 -49.49 1.23
C SER A 370 0.37 -49.43 2.42
N THR A 371 -0.22 -48.26 2.68
CA THR A 371 -1.18 -48.02 3.76
C THR A 371 -2.62 -48.28 3.33
N THR A 372 -3.46 -48.74 4.27
CA THR A 372 -4.91 -48.89 4.06
C THR A 372 -5.65 -47.72 4.69
N GLY A 373 -6.54 -47.07 3.95
CA GLY A 373 -7.42 -46.03 4.45
C GLY A 373 -8.89 -46.35 4.18
N ARG A 374 -9.80 -45.62 4.84
CA ARG A 374 -11.24 -45.71 4.55
C ARG A 374 -11.55 -44.85 3.33
N CYS A 375 -12.39 -45.34 2.41
CA CYS A 375 -12.83 -44.55 1.27
C CYS A 375 -13.54 -43.27 1.74
N LYS A 376 -13.01 -42.09 1.39
CA LYS A 376 -13.52 -40.79 1.84
C LYS A 376 -14.99 -40.58 1.51
N ARG A 377 -15.38 -40.79 0.25
CA ARG A 377 -16.77 -40.60 -0.18
C ARG A 377 -17.74 -41.58 0.47
N CYS A 378 -17.38 -42.85 0.59
CA CYS A 378 -18.22 -43.82 1.31
C CYS A 378 -18.37 -43.46 2.78
N TYR A 379 -17.30 -42.98 3.42
CA TYR A 379 -17.34 -42.52 4.80
C TYR A 379 -18.30 -41.35 4.96
N GLU A 380 -18.23 -40.36 4.08
CA GLU A 380 -19.12 -39.18 4.10
C GLU A 380 -20.59 -39.56 3.91
N ILE A 381 -20.90 -40.47 2.97
CA ILE A 381 -22.28 -40.94 2.74
C ILE A 381 -22.80 -41.66 3.98
N ILE A 382 -22.07 -42.66 4.48
CA ILE A 382 -22.53 -43.45 5.64
C ILE A 382 -22.58 -42.58 6.90
N SER A 383 -21.66 -41.62 7.04
CA SER A 383 -21.64 -40.70 8.18
C SER A 383 -22.85 -39.76 8.17
N LYS A 384 -23.29 -39.30 6.99
CA LYS A 384 -24.50 -38.47 6.85
C LYS A 384 -25.78 -39.25 7.11
N GLU A 385 -25.85 -40.52 6.70
CA GLU A 385 -27.05 -41.33 6.88
C GLU A 385 -27.18 -41.98 8.26
N LYS A 386 -26.06 -42.42 8.86
CA LYS A 386 -26.06 -43.33 10.02
C LYS A 386 -25.12 -42.89 11.14
N GLY A 387 -24.51 -41.72 11.02
CA GLY A 387 -23.58 -41.16 12.01
C GLY A 387 -22.14 -41.70 11.89
N THR A 388 -21.22 -40.93 12.47
CA THR A 388 -19.76 -41.14 12.37
C THR A 388 -19.28 -42.47 12.97
N ASN A 389 -19.88 -42.90 14.08
CA ASN A 389 -19.54 -44.16 14.75
C ASN A 389 -19.82 -45.38 13.87
N VAL A 390 -20.97 -45.38 13.18
CA VAL A 390 -21.34 -46.45 12.24
C VAL A 390 -20.48 -46.39 10.99
N ALA A 391 -20.21 -45.18 10.47
CA ALA A 391 -19.35 -44.98 9.33
C ALA A 391 -17.92 -45.49 9.56
N ARG A 392 -17.37 -45.34 10.76
CA ARG A 392 -16.02 -45.82 11.08
C ARG A 392 -15.87 -47.33 10.91
N ASN A 393 -16.91 -48.09 11.25
CA ASN A 393 -16.87 -49.55 11.24
C ASN A 393 -17.37 -50.14 9.90
N LYS A 394 -18.31 -49.47 9.22
CA LYS A 394 -18.92 -49.99 7.99
C LYS A 394 -18.28 -49.49 6.69
N THR A 395 -17.45 -48.45 6.73
CA THR A 395 -16.83 -47.92 5.50
C THR A 395 -15.76 -48.85 4.97
N LYS A 396 -15.86 -49.17 3.67
CA LYS A 396 -14.86 -49.96 2.94
C LYS A 396 -13.44 -49.38 3.09
N ARG A 397 -12.51 -50.23 3.51
CA ARG A 397 -11.07 -49.93 3.53
C ARG A 397 -10.45 -50.28 2.18
N VAL A 398 -9.61 -49.38 1.67
CA VAL A 398 -8.99 -49.47 0.35
C VAL A 398 -7.50 -49.16 0.45
N LYS A 399 -6.70 -49.76 -0.43
CA LYS A 399 -5.26 -49.49 -0.59
C LYS A 399 -5.00 -48.54 -1.77
N THR A 400 -6.00 -47.80 -2.19
CA THR A 400 -5.94 -46.91 -3.35
C THR A 400 -6.15 -45.48 -2.89
N MET A 401 -5.24 -44.59 -3.29
CA MET A 401 -5.19 -43.19 -2.87
C MET A 401 -5.07 -42.29 -4.09
N CYS A 402 -5.77 -41.17 -4.06
CA CYS A 402 -5.58 -40.14 -5.07
C CYS A 402 -4.26 -39.40 -4.76
N THR A 403 -3.32 -39.41 -5.70
CA THR A 403 -2.01 -38.77 -5.56
C THR A 403 -2.12 -37.26 -5.32
N THR A 404 -3.11 -36.62 -5.94
CA THR A 404 -3.35 -35.18 -5.80
C THR A 404 -4.08 -34.80 -4.51
N CYS A 405 -5.07 -35.60 -4.09
CA CYS A 405 -5.92 -35.28 -2.94
C CYS A 405 -5.38 -35.83 -1.61
N GLY A 406 -4.41 -36.76 -1.64
CA GLY A 406 -3.91 -37.47 -0.46
C GLY A 406 -4.96 -38.29 0.29
N ASN A 407 -6.10 -38.57 -0.35
CA ASN A 407 -7.26 -39.24 0.26
C ASN A 407 -7.49 -40.61 -0.37
N HIS A 408 -7.91 -41.59 0.44
CA HIS A 408 -8.22 -42.94 -0.01
C HIS A 408 -9.60 -43.01 -0.69
N PHE A 409 -9.67 -43.68 -1.84
CA PHE A 409 -10.91 -43.84 -2.60
C PHE A 409 -11.07 -45.26 -3.13
N CYS A 410 -12.32 -45.75 -3.13
CA CYS A 410 -12.72 -46.88 -3.96
C CYS A 410 -12.71 -46.45 -5.43
N ALA A 411 -12.47 -47.37 -6.37
CA ALA A 411 -12.39 -47.03 -7.80
C ALA A 411 -13.65 -46.28 -8.29
N GLU A 412 -14.84 -46.81 -8.02
CA GLU A 412 -16.11 -46.15 -8.36
C GLU A 412 -16.22 -44.74 -7.75
N CYS A 413 -15.90 -44.64 -6.45
CA CYS A 413 -15.97 -43.40 -5.69
C CYS A 413 -15.03 -42.33 -6.22
N PHE A 414 -13.86 -42.76 -6.72
CA PHE A 414 -12.85 -41.90 -7.27
C PHE A 414 -13.35 -41.19 -8.54
N PHE A 415 -13.89 -41.96 -9.50
CA PHE A 415 -14.41 -41.40 -10.75
C PHE A 415 -15.59 -40.46 -10.52
N VAL A 416 -16.51 -40.83 -9.62
CA VAL A 416 -17.69 -39.99 -9.32
C VAL A 416 -17.28 -38.71 -8.57
N ASN A 417 -16.27 -38.76 -7.69
CA ASN A 417 -15.84 -37.59 -6.93
C ASN A 417 -15.03 -36.59 -7.77
N HIS A 418 -14.28 -37.08 -8.76
CA HIS A 418 -13.40 -36.24 -9.58
C HIS A 418 -13.95 -35.98 -11.00
N LYS A 419 -15.18 -36.43 -11.30
CA LYS A 419 -15.87 -36.26 -12.60
C LYS A 419 -15.04 -36.72 -13.83
N VAL A 420 -14.15 -37.68 -13.63
CA VAL A 420 -13.33 -38.26 -14.71
C VAL A 420 -14.23 -39.19 -15.53
N ARG A 421 -14.46 -38.87 -16.81
CA ARG A 421 -15.26 -39.70 -17.74
C ARG A 421 -14.39 -40.85 -18.26
N PHE A 422 -14.99 -42.04 -18.42
CA PHE A 422 -14.37 -43.12 -19.19
C PHE A 422 -14.28 -42.66 -20.66
N ASN A 423 -13.08 -42.64 -21.23
CA ASN A 423 -12.92 -42.72 -22.68
C ASN A 423 -12.90 -44.20 -23.08
#